data_AF-A0A7T8JTA5-F1
#
_entry.id   AF-A0A7T8JTA5-F1
#
_cell.length_a   1.000
_cell.length_b   1.000
_cell.length_c   1.000
_cell.angle_alpha   90.00
_cell.angle_beta   90.00
_cell.angle_gamma   90.00
#
_symmetry.space_group_name_H-M   'P 1'
#
loop_
_entity.id
_entity.type
_entity.pdbx_description
1 polymer ?
#
loop_
_entity_poly.entity_id
_entity_poly.type
_entity_poly.pdbx_seq_one_letter_code
_entity_poly.pdbx_strand_id
1 'polypeptide(L)'
;MLPYESNIAHKNYIIHHINIYLICSLLTCNRDRLSTKIGAYAETCPGLDQYAINRFSLALQSNSGLRSSEMIAQLLSAHLEGKSSSGVDVDAEKASIVNADEKEIFDLLLTKYWGIKYATNAACTILRVDQMIMAKRAGGPKPRGGGPMDQDDD
;
A
#
# COMPACT_ATOMS: atom_id res chain seq x y z
N MET A 1 -0.53 -29.45 24.63
CA MET A 1 -0.28 -28.29 23.74
C MET A 1 0.89 -28.69 22.84
N LEU A 2 0.62 -29.06 21.60
CA LEU A 2 1.59 -29.79 20.77
C LEU A 2 2.63 -28.84 20.12
N PRO A 3 3.91 -29.24 20.04
CA PRO A 3 5.03 -28.41 19.57
C PRO A 3 5.07 -28.17 18.04
N TYR A 4 4.02 -28.51 17.28
CA TYR A 4 3.97 -28.33 15.82
C TYR A 4 3.50 -26.92 15.40
N GLU A 5 2.80 -26.18 16.26
CA GLU A 5 2.25 -24.86 15.89
C GLU A 5 3.29 -23.73 15.90
N SER A 6 4.32 -23.83 16.73
CA SER A 6 5.38 -22.81 16.79
C SER A 6 6.32 -22.83 15.58
N ASN A 7 6.56 -24.00 14.99
CA ASN A 7 7.42 -24.16 13.81
C ASN A 7 6.74 -23.69 12.52
N ILE A 8 5.41 -23.83 12.43
CA ILE A 8 4.60 -23.33 11.31
C ILE A 8 4.55 -21.80 11.35
N ALA A 9 4.37 -21.19 12.52
CA ALA A 9 4.37 -19.73 12.66
C ALA A 9 5.73 -19.11 12.26
N HIS A 10 6.85 -19.76 12.64
CA HIS A 10 8.19 -19.27 12.30
C HIS A 10 8.55 -19.48 10.82
N LYS A 11 8.14 -20.62 10.22
CA LYS A 11 8.26 -20.84 8.77
C LYS A 11 7.37 -19.88 7.98
N ASN A 12 6.14 -19.62 8.42
CA ASN A 12 5.27 -18.64 7.81
C ASN A 12 5.84 -17.22 7.93
N TYR A 13 6.45 -16.84 9.06
CA TYR A 13 7.09 -15.53 9.21
C TYR A 13 8.32 -15.36 8.29
N ILE A 14 9.13 -16.41 8.11
CA ILE A 14 10.29 -16.40 7.20
C ILE A 14 9.84 -16.44 5.72
N ILE A 15 8.80 -17.22 5.38
CA ILE A 15 8.17 -17.24 4.05
C ILE A 15 7.48 -15.91 3.76
N HIS A 16 6.89 -15.25 4.75
CA HIS A 16 6.32 -13.91 4.63
C HIS A 16 7.41 -12.84 4.46
N HIS A 17 8.54 -12.92 5.17
CA HIS A 17 9.66 -12.00 4.98
C HIS A 17 10.30 -12.18 3.60
N ILE A 18 10.52 -13.41 3.14
CA ILE A 18 11.07 -13.66 1.79
C ILE A 18 10.06 -13.29 0.70
N ASN A 19 8.76 -13.52 0.91
CA ASN A 19 7.73 -13.10 -0.04
C ASN A 19 7.48 -11.59 -0.04
N ILE A 20 7.66 -10.86 1.06
CA ILE A 20 7.37 -9.41 1.06
C ILE A 20 8.37 -8.64 0.21
N TYR A 21 9.63 -9.06 0.19
CA TYR A 21 10.65 -8.49 -0.69
C TYR A 21 10.41 -8.87 -2.16
N LEU A 22 10.02 -10.12 -2.44
CA LEU A 22 9.69 -10.54 -3.80
C LEU A 22 8.43 -9.84 -4.33
N ILE A 23 7.35 -9.75 -3.55
CA ILE A 23 6.09 -9.06 -3.88
C ILE A 23 6.30 -7.56 -4.16
N CYS A 24 7.28 -6.92 -3.51
CA CYS A 24 7.57 -5.51 -3.72
C CYS A 24 8.11 -5.24 -5.15
N SER A 25 8.95 -6.15 -5.68
CA SER A 25 9.46 -6.11 -7.06
C SER A 25 8.35 -6.38 -8.09
N LEU A 26 7.40 -7.28 -7.80
CA LEU A 26 6.24 -7.64 -8.66
C LEU A 26 5.20 -6.51 -8.79
N LEU A 27 5.14 -5.58 -7.82
CA LEU A 27 4.11 -4.56 -7.76
C LEU A 27 4.37 -3.35 -8.68
N THR A 28 5.64 -3.04 -8.96
CA THR A 28 6.05 -1.77 -9.59
C THR A 28 5.62 -1.66 -11.05
N CYS A 29 5.94 -2.67 -11.88
CA CYS A 29 5.73 -2.64 -13.33
C CYS A 29 4.26 -2.37 -13.75
N ASN A 30 3.30 -3.16 -13.23
CA ASN A 30 1.89 -3.03 -13.63
C ASN A 30 1.24 -1.73 -13.14
N ARG A 31 1.68 -1.24 -11.97
CA ARG A 31 1.18 -0.02 -11.36
C ARG A 31 1.71 1.22 -12.11
N ASP A 32 2.99 1.25 -12.43
CA ASP A 32 3.59 2.40 -13.14
C ASP A 32 3.03 2.50 -14.56
N ARG A 33 2.83 1.35 -15.22
CA ARG A 33 2.06 1.26 -16.47
C ARG A 33 0.65 1.82 -16.35
N LEU A 34 -0.07 1.46 -15.28
CA LEU A 34 -1.42 2.00 -15.03
C LEU A 34 -1.36 3.52 -14.83
N SER A 35 -0.36 4.02 -14.11
CA SER A 35 -0.15 5.45 -13.89
C SER A 35 0.09 6.22 -15.19
N THR A 36 0.95 5.72 -16.09
CA THR A 36 1.19 6.36 -17.40
C THR A 36 -0.09 6.42 -18.23
N LYS A 37 -0.90 5.36 -18.22
CA LYS A 37 -2.21 5.35 -18.91
C LYS A 37 -3.19 6.35 -18.31
N ILE A 38 -3.22 6.48 -16.99
CA ILE A 38 -4.06 7.47 -16.31
C ILE A 38 -3.58 8.89 -16.61
N GLY A 39 -2.27 9.12 -16.69
CA GLY A 39 -1.70 10.41 -17.11
C GLY A 39 -2.10 10.77 -18.54
N ALA A 40 -1.96 9.85 -19.48
CA ALA A 40 -2.43 10.05 -20.86
C ALA A 40 -3.95 10.31 -20.93
N TYR A 41 -4.73 9.64 -20.08
CA TYR A 41 -6.16 9.92 -19.97
C TYR A 41 -6.45 11.32 -19.40
N ALA A 42 -5.65 11.80 -18.46
CA ALA A 42 -5.80 13.14 -17.90
C ALA A 42 -5.67 14.24 -18.97
N GLU A 43 -4.80 14.06 -19.97
CA GLU A 43 -4.61 15.01 -21.07
C GLU A 43 -5.84 15.10 -21.99
N THR A 44 -6.63 14.02 -22.09
CA THR A 44 -7.84 14.00 -22.92
C THR A 44 -9.05 14.68 -22.26
N CYS A 45 -9.01 14.89 -20.94
CA CYS A 45 -10.12 15.45 -20.17
C CYS A 45 -9.96 16.96 -19.96
N PRO A 46 -10.83 17.82 -20.53
CA PRO A 46 -10.80 19.24 -20.24
C PRO A 46 -11.39 19.54 -18.85
N GLY A 47 -10.81 20.50 -18.13
CA GLY A 47 -11.38 21.06 -16.90
C GLY A 47 -10.54 20.84 -15.64
N LEU A 48 -11.15 21.10 -14.48
CA LEU A 48 -10.47 21.02 -13.17
C LEU A 48 -10.13 19.56 -12.77
N ASP A 49 -10.89 18.60 -13.29
CA ASP A 49 -10.71 17.18 -13.02
C ASP A 49 -9.36 16.64 -13.53
N GLN A 50 -8.78 17.30 -14.55
CA GLN A 50 -7.45 16.97 -15.06
C GLN A 50 -6.39 16.97 -13.95
N TYR A 51 -6.46 17.94 -13.03
CA TYR A 51 -5.50 18.04 -11.92
C TYR A 51 -5.68 16.89 -10.93
N ALA A 52 -6.92 16.50 -10.63
CA ALA A 52 -7.21 15.39 -9.73
C ALA A 52 -6.70 14.06 -10.31
N ILE A 53 -6.92 13.83 -11.61
CA ILE A 53 -6.46 12.62 -12.31
C ILE A 53 -4.93 12.57 -12.35
N ASN A 54 -4.26 13.69 -12.65
CA ASN A 54 -2.79 13.77 -12.62
C ASN A 54 -2.19 13.57 -11.23
N ARG A 55 -2.86 14.04 -10.17
CA ARG A 55 -2.42 13.77 -8.80
C ARG A 55 -2.60 12.31 -8.41
N PHE A 56 -3.67 11.67 -8.90
CA PHE A 56 -3.89 10.24 -8.70
C PHE A 56 -2.83 9.39 -9.39
N SER A 57 -2.46 9.71 -10.64
CA SER A 57 -1.38 9.00 -11.35
C SER A 57 -0.04 9.15 -10.62
N LEU A 58 0.30 10.35 -10.17
CA LEU A 58 1.53 10.60 -9.41
C LEU A 58 1.57 9.83 -8.08
N ALA A 59 0.45 9.77 -7.36
CA ALA A 59 0.36 9.05 -6.09
C ALA A 59 0.60 7.53 -6.25
N LEU A 60 0.21 6.96 -7.40
CA LEU A 60 0.53 5.55 -7.69
C LEU A 60 2.05 5.35 -7.87
N GLN A 61 2.75 6.25 -8.57
CA GLN A 61 4.19 6.12 -8.80
C GLN A 61 5.02 6.34 -7.53
N SER A 62 4.65 7.32 -6.69
CA SER A 62 5.46 7.70 -5.53
C SER A 62 5.44 6.65 -4.41
N ASN A 63 4.43 5.79 -4.35
CA ASN A 63 4.29 4.75 -3.32
C ASN A 63 5.20 3.53 -3.54
N SER A 64 6.24 3.65 -4.36
CA SER A 64 7.16 2.57 -4.75
C SER A 64 8.08 2.05 -3.65
N GLY A 65 8.28 2.77 -2.55
CA GLY A 65 9.33 2.47 -1.56
C GLY A 65 10.77 2.64 -2.10
N LEU A 66 10.95 2.68 -3.42
CA LEU A 66 12.19 3.01 -4.12
C LEU A 66 12.50 4.51 -3.95
N ARG A 67 13.55 4.82 -3.18
CA ARG A 67 13.96 6.20 -2.87
C ARG A 67 14.76 6.90 -3.97
N SER A 68 14.87 6.32 -5.16
CA SER A 68 15.59 6.95 -6.27
C SER A 68 14.61 7.52 -7.29
N SER A 69 14.46 8.84 -7.28
CA SER A 69 13.75 9.60 -8.33
C SER A 69 14.33 9.33 -9.72
N GLU A 70 15.64 9.05 -9.80
CA GLU A 70 16.33 8.70 -11.04
C GLU A 70 15.85 7.36 -11.60
N MET A 71 15.60 6.36 -10.74
CA MET A 71 15.08 5.06 -11.17
C MET A 71 13.64 5.16 -11.68
N ILE A 72 12.81 5.98 -11.03
CA ILE A 72 11.44 6.24 -11.48
C ILE A 72 11.46 6.90 -12.86
N ALA A 73 12.35 7.88 -13.09
CA ALA A 73 12.50 8.54 -14.38
C ALA A 73 12.97 7.58 -15.48
N GLN A 74 13.97 6.73 -15.20
CA GLN A 74 14.45 5.75 -16.17
C GLN A 74 13.38 4.70 -16.51
N LEU A 75 12.63 4.24 -15.51
CA LEU A 75 11.53 3.30 -15.71
C LEU A 75 10.39 3.91 -16.53
N LEU A 76 10.05 5.17 -16.27
CA LEU A 76 9.04 5.90 -17.05
C LEU A 76 9.47 6.04 -18.51
N SER A 77 10.72 6.40 -18.77
CA SER A 77 11.26 6.47 -20.13
C SER A 77 11.18 5.10 -20.84
N ALA A 78 11.55 4.01 -20.17
CA ALA A 78 11.44 2.66 -20.73
C ALA A 78 9.99 2.28 -21.06
N HIS A 79 9.02 2.70 -20.23
CA HIS A 79 7.61 2.46 -20.48
C HIS A 79 7.02 3.32 -21.60
N LEU A 80 7.49 4.56 -21.77
CA LEU A 80 7.14 5.42 -22.90
C LEU A 80 7.69 4.86 -24.22
N GLU A 81 8.85 4.22 -24.19
CA GLU A 81 9.45 3.51 -25.33
C GLU A 81 8.72 2.20 -25.71
N GLY A 82 7.66 1.81 -24.98
CA GLY A 82 6.86 0.64 -25.28
C GLY A 82 7.34 -0.66 -24.62
N LYS A 83 8.37 -0.61 -23.76
CA LYS A 83 8.82 -1.77 -22.97
C LYS A 83 7.87 -1.98 -21.78
N SER A 84 6.76 -2.66 -22.07
CA SER A 84 5.64 -2.77 -21.13
C SER A 84 5.87 -3.75 -19.96
N SER A 85 6.85 -4.65 -20.08
CA SER A 85 7.23 -5.61 -19.04
C SER A 85 8.48 -5.21 -18.26
N SER A 86 9.02 -4.01 -18.47
CA SER A 86 10.16 -3.53 -17.67
C SER A 86 9.74 -3.29 -16.21
N GLY A 87 10.50 -3.83 -15.27
CA GLY A 87 10.34 -3.67 -13.83
C GLY A 87 11.67 -3.33 -13.18
N VAL A 88 11.63 -2.99 -11.89
CA VAL A 88 12.85 -2.68 -11.12
C VAL A 88 13.29 -3.91 -10.37
N ASP A 89 14.56 -4.27 -10.52
CA ASP A 89 15.20 -5.32 -9.73
C ASP A 89 15.72 -4.74 -8.40
N VAL A 90 15.25 -5.32 -7.29
CA VAL A 90 15.60 -4.91 -5.92
C VAL A 90 16.75 -5.74 -5.37
N ASP A 91 17.02 -6.92 -5.95
CA ASP A 91 18.04 -7.84 -5.45
C ASP A 91 19.45 -7.52 -5.99
N ALA A 92 19.54 -6.71 -7.05
CA ALA A 92 20.82 -6.25 -7.60
C ALA A 92 21.45 -5.16 -6.71
N GLU A 93 22.77 -5.23 -6.48
CA GLU A 93 23.55 -4.20 -5.75
C GLU A 93 23.32 -2.77 -6.29
N LYS A 94 22.93 -2.67 -7.56
CA LYS A 94 22.45 -1.45 -8.21
C LYS A 94 21.08 -1.72 -8.77
N ALA A 95 20.08 -0.96 -8.33
CA ALA A 95 18.73 -0.98 -8.89
C ALA A 95 18.83 -0.86 -10.41
N SER A 96 18.38 -1.90 -11.11
CA SER A 96 18.47 -2.01 -12.56
C SER A 96 17.10 -2.34 -13.13
N ILE A 97 16.85 -1.88 -14.35
CA ILE A 97 15.60 -2.16 -15.07
C ILE A 97 15.74 -3.53 -15.72
N VAL A 98 14.85 -4.45 -15.38
CA VAL A 98 14.83 -5.81 -15.91
C VAL A 98 13.45 -6.14 -16.45
N ASN A 99 13.37 -6.95 -17.51
CA ASN A 99 12.09 -7.42 -18.03
C ASN A 99 11.49 -8.48 -17.10
N ALA A 100 10.28 -8.22 -16.63
CA ALA A 100 9.49 -9.12 -15.78
C ALA A 100 9.16 -10.44 -16.47
N ASP A 101 8.94 -10.42 -17.79
CA ASP A 101 8.63 -11.63 -18.57
C ASP A 101 9.80 -12.61 -18.59
N GLU A 102 11.03 -12.09 -18.73
CA GLU A 102 12.27 -12.90 -18.74
C GLU A 102 12.57 -13.53 -17.37
N LYS A 103 12.05 -12.92 -16.29
CA LYS A 103 12.17 -13.43 -14.92
C LYS A 103 10.97 -14.30 -14.51
N GLU A 104 10.04 -14.59 -15.41
CA GLU A 104 8.80 -15.35 -15.15
C GLU A 104 7.99 -14.82 -13.96
N ILE A 105 8.01 -13.49 -13.83
CA ILE A 105 7.44 -12.76 -12.71
C ILE A 105 6.02 -12.29 -13.11
N PHE A 106 5.01 -13.02 -12.62
CA PHE A 106 3.60 -12.71 -12.88
C PHE A 106 2.82 -12.42 -11.60
N ASP A 107 1.81 -11.56 -11.72
CA ASP A 107 0.94 -11.19 -10.61
C ASP A 107 -0.53 -11.53 -10.92
N LEU A 108 -1.31 -11.76 -9.87
CA LEU A 108 -2.74 -12.02 -9.96
C LEU A 108 -3.49 -10.70 -10.20
N LEU A 109 -4.01 -10.54 -11.41
CA LEU A 109 -4.79 -9.37 -11.81
C LEU A 109 -5.97 -9.09 -10.88
N LEU A 110 -6.64 -10.16 -10.41
CA LEU A 110 -7.85 -10.04 -9.58
C LEU A 110 -7.55 -9.35 -8.24
N THR A 111 -6.47 -9.75 -7.57
CA THR A 111 -6.05 -9.18 -6.28
C THR A 111 -5.70 -7.70 -6.43
N LYS A 112 -4.97 -7.34 -7.49
CA LYS A 112 -4.64 -5.93 -7.78
C LYS A 112 -5.87 -5.08 -8.09
N TYR A 113 -6.80 -5.61 -8.88
CA TYR A 113 -8.03 -4.91 -9.23
C TYR A 113 -8.85 -4.56 -7.98
N TRP A 114 -9.10 -5.54 -7.11
CA TRP A 114 -9.84 -5.31 -5.87
C TRP A 114 -9.06 -4.44 -4.89
N GLY A 115 -7.75 -4.62 -4.78
CA GLY A 115 -6.89 -3.81 -3.92
C GLY A 115 -6.97 -2.32 -4.23
N ILE A 116 -6.83 -1.95 -5.51
CA ILE A 116 -6.94 -0.54 -5.94
C ILE A 116 -8.36 -0.03 -5.69
N LYS A 117 -9.38 -0.80 -6.05
CA LYS A 117 -10.79 -0.40 -5.86
C LYS A 117 -11.13 -0.12 -4.40
N TYR A 118 -10.71 -0.98 -3.47
CA TYR A 118 -10.95 -0.79 -2.05
C TYR A 118 -10.12 0.35 -1.46
N ALA A 119 -8.86 0.49 -1.87
CA ALA A 119 -8.01 1.60 -1.43
C ALA A 119 -8.57 2.96 -1.84
N THR A 120 -9.03 3.10 -3.09
CA THR A 120 -9.68 4.32 -3.57
C THR A 120 -10.98 4.60 -2.81
N ASN A 121 -11.82 3.59 -2.57
CA ASN A 121 -13.06 3.77 -1.80
C ASN A 121 -12.79 4.22 -0.35
N ALA A 122 -11.77 3.66 0.30
CA ALA A 122 -11.35 4.07 1.64
C ALA A 122 -10.87 5.53 1.64
N ALA A 123 -10.00 5.91 0.69
CA ALA A 123 -9.53 7.28 0.56
C ALA A 123 -10.69 8.28 0.32
N CYS A 124 -11.63 7.95 -0.57
CA CYS A 124 -12.82 8.77 -0.81
C CYS A 124 -13.69 8.89 0.46
N THR A 125 -13.79 7.85 1.27
CA THR A 125 -14.56 7.91 2.52
C THR A 125 -13.92 8.85 3.53
N ILE A 126 -12.58 8.82 3.64
CA ILE A 126 -11.82 9.72 4.54
C ILE A 126 -11.94 11.17 4.06
N LEU A 127 -11.77 11.42 2.76
CA LEU A 127 -11.82 12.78 2.19
C LEU A 127 -13.21 13.43 2.25
N ARG A 128 -14.28 12.64 2.43
CA ARG A 128 -15.66 13.16 2.59
C ARG A 128 -15.97 13.64 4.01
N VAL A 129 -15.14 13.34 4.99
CA VAL A 129 -15.36 13.75 6.38
C VAL A 129 -14.71 15.12 6.61
N ASP A 130 -15.53 16.18 6.64
CA ASP A 130 -15.03 17.55 6.82
C ASP A 130 -14.65 17.87 8.27
N GLN A 131 -15.36 17.31 9.26
CA GLN A 131 -15.13 17.61 10.68
C GLN A 131 -15.29 16.36 11.55
N MET A 132 -14.36 16.20 12.49
CA MET A 132 -14.34 15.11 13.47
C MET A 132 -14.54 15.69 14.87
N ILE A 133 -15.70 15.43 15.48
CA ILE A 133 -15.96 15.78 16.88
C ILE A 133 -15.89 14.50 17.69
N MET A 134 -14.81 14.34 18.45
CA MET A 134 -14.58 13.16 19.26
C MET A 134 -15.25 13.36 20.64
N ALA A 135 -16.26 12.54 20.94
CA ALA A 135 -16.70 12.39 22.32
C ALA A 135 -15.52 11.87 23.14
N LYS A 136 -15.33 12.37 24.37
CA LYS A 136 -14.41 11.73 25.32
C LYS A 136 -14.71 10.23 25.33
N ARG A 137 -13.66 9.39 25.29
CA ARG A 137 -13.82 7.95 25.55
C ARG A 137 -14.75 7.83 26.75
N ALA A 138 -15.85 7.09 26.61
CA ALA A 138 -16.79 6.89 27.70
C ALA A 138 -15.99 6.25 28.84
N GLY A 139 -15.52 7.09 29.75
CA GLY A 139 -14.98 6.67 31.02
C GLY A 139 -16.16 6.02 31.70
N GLY A 140 -16.18 4.69 31.68
CA GLY A 140 -17.16 3.92 32.44
C GLY A 140 -17.20 4.42 33.89
N PRO A 141 -18.31 4.18 34.60
CA PRO A 141 -18.54 4.77 35.91
C PRO A 141 -17.32 4.64 36.80
N LYS A 142 -16.85 5.76 37.37
CA LYS A 142 -15.76 5.78 38.35
C LYS A 142 -16.06 4.69 39.39
N PRO A 143 -15.15 3.71 39.65
CA PRO A 143 -15.41 2.68 40.64
C PRO A 143 -15.77 3.39 41.95
N ARG A 144 -16.93 3.02 42.53
CA ARG A 144 -17.40 3.56 43.80
C ARG A 144 -16.25 3.42 44.81
N GLY A 145 -15.75 4.55 45.30
CA GLY A 145 -14.85 4.55 46.45
C GLY A 145 -15.55 3.84 47.59
N GLY A 146 -14.83 2.94 48.27
CA GLY A 146 -15.34 2.26 49.46
C GLY A 146 -15.89 3.30 50.44
N GLY A 147 -17.15 3.12 50.84
CA GLY A 147 -17.73 3.86 51.95
C GLY A 147 -17.02 3.52 53.26
N PRO A 148 -17.24 4.32 54.32
CA PRO A 148 -16.66 4.07 55.63
C PRO A 148 -17.12 2.71 56.13
N MET A 149 -16.17 1.84 56.49
CA MET A 149 -16.46 0.68 57.32
C MET A 149 -16.65 1.22 58.74
N ASP A 150 -17.90 1.28 59.20
CA ASP A 150 -18.19 1.44 60.63
C ASP A 150 -17.77 0.12 61.31
N GLN A 151 -16.58 0.15 61.90
CA GLN A 151 -16.01 -0.77 62.90
C GLN A 151 -15.71 0.17 64.07
N ASP A 152 -16.33 0.09 65.24
CA ASP A 152 -16.62 -1.08 66.07
C ASP A 152 -17.82 -0.79 67.00
N ASP A 153 -18.72 -1.77 67.16
CA ASP A 153 -19.58 -1.92 68.34
C ASP A 153 -18.78 -2.73 69.39
N ASP A 154 -18.27 -2.06 70.45
CA ASP A 154 -17.92 -2.64 71.77
C ASP A 154 -17.88 -1.55 72.86
#